data_AF-A0A5J5C7C3-F1
#
_entry.id   AF-A0A5J5C7C3-F1
#
_cell.length_a   1.000
_cell.length_b   1.000
_cell.length_c   1.000
_cell.angle_alpha   90.00
_cell.angle_beta   90.00
_cell.angle_gamma   90.00
#
_symmetry.space_group_name_H-M   'P 1'
#
loop_
_entity.id
_entity.type
_entity.pdbx_description
1 polymer ?
#
loop_
_entity_poly.entity_id
_entity_poly.type
_entity_poly.pdbx_seq_one_letter_code
_entity_poly.pdbx_strand_id
1 'polypeptide(L)'
;MLRLSKDNYESWSIQIKALFGSQDLWELVTDGYTEPTLQKEVAYIADEKKALKEQRKKDKKALFLFYQGLDDSTFEKVVEATNSKQAWVIFATIFQRVDRVKQIRLQNLRGEFEALHMKEGEVVSDYFSRLLVMMNGLKRNAIEKSKDLETLTIEELMGSLQVHEQGMQKNASSTILEQALESKLTLNDQCNPGFNHGGARGRG
;
A
#
# COMPACT_ATOMS: atom_id res chain seq x y z
N MET A 1 19.83 23.00 -0.25
CA MET A 1 19.17 22.80 1.06
C MET A 1 18.08 21.75 0.88
N LEU A 2 17.91 20.82 1.82
CA LEU A 2 17.01 19.67 1.65
C LEU A 2 15.56 20.12 1.83
N ARG A 3 14.84 20.28 0.72
CA ARG A 3 13.46 20.78 0.74
C ARG A 3 12.48 19.65 1.09
N LEU A 4 11.66 19.85 2.10
CA LEU A 4 10.60 18.92 2.48
C LEU A 4 9.33 19.19 1.66
N SER A 5 8.69 18.14 1.19
CA SER A 5 7.38 18.15 0.54
C SER A 5 6.55 16.93 0.98
N LYS A 6 5.26 16.92 0.63
CA LYS A 6 4.33 15.84 0.96
C LYS A 6 4.66 14.49 0.34
N ASP A 7 5.50 14.47 -0.69
CA ASP A 7 5.78 13.27 -1.50
C ASP A 7 7.25 12.85 -1.43
N ASN A 8 8.07 13.51 -0.62
CA ASN A 8 9.51 13.19 -0.51
C ASN A 8 9.97 12.91 0.92
N TYR A 9 9.05 12.76 1.88
CA TYR A 9 9.39 12.63 3.29
C TYR A 9 10.33 11.47 3.58
N GLU A 10 10.14 10.28 2.97
CA GLU A 10 11.05 9.13 3.17
C GLU A 10 12.49 9.48 2.79
N SER A 11 12.71 9.97 1.57
CA SER A 11 14.03 10.37 1.07
C SER A 11 14.62 11.52 1.88
N TRP A 12 13.82 12.53 2.18
CA TRP A 12 14.22 13.68 2.99
C TRP A 12 14.63 13.25 4.41
N SER A 13 13.88 12.33 5.03
CA SER A 13 14.16 11.85 6.38
C SER A 13 15.50 11.11 6.46
N ILE A 14 15.87 10.35 5.43
CA ILE A 14 17.17 9.68 5.33
C ILE A 14 18.29 10.71 5.22
N GLN A 15 18.12 11.72 4.37
CA GLN A 15 19.11 12.77 4.16
C GLN A 15 19.29 13.64 5.42
N ILE A 16 18.21 13.95 6.14
CA ILE A 16 18.26 14.67 7.41
C ILE A 16 18.95 13.85 8.50
N LYS A 17 18.63 12.56 8.61
CA LYS A 17 19.31 11.65 9.56
C LYS A 17 20.82 11.65 9.32
N ALA A 18 21.25 11.56 8.08
CA ALA A 18 22.66 11.63 7.71
C ALA A 18 23.28 13.00 8.04
N LEU A 19 22.62 14.10 7.68
CA LEU A 19 23.08 15.47 7.95
C LEU A 19 23.22 15.76 9.45
N PHE A 20 22.29 15.27 10.26
CA PHE A 20 22.28 15.50 11.70
C PHE A 20 23.24 14.55 12.41
N GLY A 21 23.39 13.32 11.92
CA GLY A 21 24.42 12.38 12.37
C GLY A 21 25.82 12.95 12.16
N SER A 22 26.09 13.56 11.00
CA SER A 22 27.41 14.16 10.72
C SER A 22 27.72 15.40 11.56
N GLN A 23 26.73 15.97 12.22
CA GLN A 23 26.86 17.18 13.04
C GLN A 23 26.65 16.93 14.53
N ASP A 24 26.53 15.66 14.93
CA ASP A 24 26.28 15.27 16.32
C ASP A 24 25.03 15.93 16.92
N LEU A 25 23.98 16.01 16.08
CA LEU A 25 22.66 16.59 16.41
C LEU A 25 21.56 15.52 16.48
N TRP A 26 21.80 14.33 15.91
CA TRP A 26 20.75 13.32 15.73
C TRP A 26 20.21 12.80 17.06
N GLU A 27 21.10 12.45 18.01
CA GLU A 27 20.69 11.99 19.34
C GLU A 27 19.87 13.05 20.10
N LEU A 28 20.25 14.33 19.99
CA LEU A 28 19.49 15.42 20.58
C LEU A 28 18.08 15.52 19.98
N VAL A 29 17.94 15.28 18.68
CA VAL A 29 16.67 15.37 17.97
C VAL A 29 15.75 14.18 18.25
N THR A 30 16.30 12.99 18.47
CA THR A 30 15.51 11.81 18.83
C THR A 30 15.16 11.79 20.31
N ASP A 31 16.16 11.95 21.16
CA ASP A 31 16.04 11.69 22.59
C ASP A 31 15.66 12.98 23.33
N GLY A 32 16.00 14.13 22.76
CA GLY A 32 15.75 15.43 23.35
C GLY A 32 16.75 15.75 24.44
N TYR A 33 16.61 16.94 25.01
CA TYR A 33 17.26 17.28 26.26
C TYR A 33 16.21 17.82 27.23
N THR A 34 16.47 17.67 28.53
CA THR A 34 15.57 18.21 29.55
C THR A 34 15.93 19.65 29.80
N GLU A 35 14.99 20.56 29.52
CA GLU A 35 15.11 21.96 29.90
C GLU A 35 14.87 22.08 31.42
N PRO A 36 15.87 22.45 32.23
CA PRO A 36 15.72 22.54 33.67
C PRO A 36 14.89 23.78 34.07
N THR A 37 14.16 23.66 35.18
CA THR A 37 13.55 24.82 35.84
C THR A 37 14.63 25.77 36.37
N LEU A 38 14.34 27.08 36.43
CA LEU A 38 15.26 28.10 36.94
C LEU A 38 15.88 27.72 38.30
N GLN A 39 15.10 27.15 39.22
CA GLN A 39 15.59 26.71 40.53
C GLN A 39 16.64 25.59 40.44
N LYS A 40 16.49 24.67 39.48
CA LYS A 40 17.46 23.58 39.25
C LYS A 40 18.70 24.10 38.54
N GLU A 41 18.56 25.01 37.58
CA GLU A 41 19.68 25.59 36.85
C GLU A 41 20.61 26.42 37.75
N VAL A 42 20.06 27.10 38.78
CA VAL A 42 20.87 27.83 39.77
C VAL A 42 21.81 26.88 40.52
N ALA A 43 21.34 25.68 40.86
CA ALA A 43 22.09 24.66 41.59
C ALA A 43 23.18 23.95 40.76
N TYR A 44 23.21 24.16 39.44
CA TYR A 44 24.18 23.50 38.57
C TYR A 44 25.62 24.00 38.79
N ILE A 45 26.56 23.06 38.77
CA ILE A 45 27.99 23.35 38.76
C ILE A 45 28.44 23.85 37.39
N ALA A 46 29.67 24.36 37.30
CA ALA A 46 30.20 24.99 36.08
C ALA A 46 30.12 24.07 34.85
N ASP A 47 30.46 22.79 35.01
CA ASP A 47 30.45 21.81 33.92
C ASP A 47 29.02 21.48 33.45
N GLU A 48 28.06 21.36 34.37
CA GLU A 48 26.65 21.15 34.05
C GLU A 48 26.06 22.34 33.29
N LYS A 49 26.38 23.57 33.71
CA LYS A 49 25.97 24.80 33.00
C LYS A 49 26.55 24.87 31.60
N LYS A 50 27.82 24.48 31.43
CA LYS A 50 28.49 24.42 30.13
C LYS A 50 27.83 23.38 29.22
N ALA A 51 27.55 22.19 29.74
CA ALA A 51 26.87 21.13 29.00
C ALA A 51 25.46 21.57 28.55
N LEU A 52 24.66 22.17 29.46
CA LEU A 52 23.33 22.69 29.14
C LEU A 52 23.37 23.75 28.04
N LYS A 53 24.32 24.67 28.10
CA LYS A 53 24.49 25.71 27.07
C LYS A 53 24.81 25.10 25.70
N GLU A 54 25.62 24.05 25.66
CA GLU A 54 25.94 23.35 24.42
C GLU A 54 24.72 22.60 23.86
N GLN A 55 23.92 21.95 24.72
CA GLN A 55 22.67 21.30 24.32
C GLN A 55 21.67 22.33 23.75
N ARG A 56 21.43 23.45 24.44
CA ARG A 56 20.58 24.54 23.93
C ARG A 56 21.07 25.05 22.57
N LYS A 57 22.38 25.18 22.38
CA LYS A 57 22.97 25.63 21.11
C LYS A 57 22.74 24.61 19.99
N LYS A 58 22.97 23.32 20.25
CA LYS A 58 22.71 22.24 19.30
C LYS A 58 21.24 22.15 18.93
N ASP A 59 20.32 22.30 19.89
CA ASP A 59 18.87 22.35 19.65
C ASP A 59 18.48 23.47 18.67
N LYS A 60 18.93 24.70 18.92
CA LYS A 60 18.64 25.83 18.02
C LYS A 60 19.27 25.66 16.65
N LYS A 61 20.45 25.04 16.57
CA LYS A 61 21.07 24.69 15.29
C LYS A 61 20.23 23.66 14.52
N ALA A 62 19.74 22.61 15.18
CA ALA A 62 18.89 21.61 14.56
C ALA A 62 17.55 22.20 14.09
N LEU A 63 16.89 23.03 14.92
CA LEU A 63 15.68 23.76 14.53
C LEU A 63 15.89 24.65 13.30
N PHE A 64 16.98 25.41 13.29
CA PHE A 64 17.31 26.26 12.16
C PHE A 64 17.49 25.46 10.87
N LEU A 65 18.21 24.33 10.94
CA LEU A 65 18.41 23.43 9.80
C LEU A 65 17.09 22.81 9.32
N PHE A 66 16.16 22.53 10.22
CA PHE A 66 14.82 22.10 9.83
C PHE A 66 14.09 23.19 9.06
N TYR A 67 13.97 24.40 9.62
CA TYR A 67 13.22 25.52 9.03
C TYR A 67 13.73 25.93 7.66
N GLN A 68 15.04 25.81 7.47
CA GLN A 68 15.72 26.02 6.20
C GLN A 68 15.21 25.16 5.04
N GLY A 69 14.65 23.99 5.32
CA GLY A 69 14.09 23.07 4.32
C GLY A 69 12.58 23.17 4.11
N LEU A 70 11.88 24.02 4.85
CA LEU A 70 10.41 24.03 4.85
C LEU A 70 9.83 25.01 3.83
N ASP A 71 8.65 24.68 3.32
CA ASP A 71 7.75 25.68 2.73
C ASP A 71 6.89 26.35 3.79
N ASP A 72 6.27 27.48 3.46
CA ASP A 72 5.45 28.27 4.39
C ASP A 72 4.35 27.41 5.04
N SER A 73 3.70 26.55 4.24
CA SER A 73 2.60 25.69 4.70
C SER A 73 3.03 24.63 5.73
N THR A 74 4.28 24.16 5.63
CA THR A 74 4.85 23.18 6.57
C THR A 74 5.46 23.89 7.77
N PHE A 75 6.03 25.08 7.56
CA PHE A 75 6.52 25.94 8.62
C PHE A 75 5.40 26.32 9.60
N GLU A 76 4.23 26.74 9.11
CA GLU A 76 3.07 27.07 9.94
C GLU A 76 2.65 25.93 10.88
N LYS A 77 2.84 24.67 10.48
CA LYS A 77 2.48 23.50 11.29
C LYS A 77 3.47 23.17 12.39
N VAL A 78 4.70 23.67 12.27
CA VAL A 78 5.80 23.37 13.19
C VAL A 78 6.25 24.62 13.96
N VAL A 79 5.67 25.78 13.70
CA VAL A 79 6.05 27.06 14.33
C VAL A 79 5.92 27.04 15.85
N GLU A 80 4.99 26.24 16.38
CA GLU A 80 4.79 26.07 17.83
C GLU A 80 5.83 25.12 18.48
N ALA A 81 6.68 24.46 17.69
CA ALA A 81 7.72 23.58 18.22
C ALA A 81 8.78 24.39 18.97
N THR A 82 8.92 24.12 20.26
CA THR A 82 9.86 24.83 21.14
C THR A 82 11.29 24.30 21.04
N ASN A 83 11.44 23.05 20.59
CA ASN A 83 12.70 22.32 20.47
C ASN A 83 12.71 21.41 19.24
N SER A 84 13.89 20.97 18.82
CA SER A 84 14.09 20.20 17.60
C SER A 84 13.44 18.81 17.66
N LYS A 85 13.30 18.22 18.85
CA LYS A 85 12.60 16.96 19.04
C LYS A 85 11.10 17.10 18.77
N GLN A 86 10.46 18.14 19.29
CA GLN A 86 9.06 18.44 19.00
C GLN A 86 8.84 18.66 17.51
N ALA A 87 9.73 19.44 16.86
CA ALA A 87 9.67 19.65 15.42
C ALA A 87 9.76 18.33 14.65
N TRP A 88 10.72 17.47 15.01
CA TRP A 88 10.88 16.14 14.41
C TRP A 88 9.66 15.24 14.58
N VAL A 89 9.07 15.19 15.78
CA VAL A 89 7.85 14.42 16.04
C VAL A 89 6.67 14.95 15.23
N ILE A 90 6.54 16.27 15.06
CA ILE A 90 5.52 16.88 14.22
C ILE A 90 5.70 16.45 12.76
N PHE A 91 6.92 16.51 12.21
CA PHE A 91 7.18 16.02 10.85
C PHE A 91 6.85 14.54 10.69
N ALA A 92 7.32 13.69 11.60
CA ALA A 92 7.00 12.27 11.58
C ALA A 92 5.49 12.05 11.62
N THR A 93 4.76 12.77 12.49
CA THR A 93 3.32 12.62 12.63
C THR A 93 2.57 13.07 11.38
N ILE A 94 2.93 14.20 10.77
CA ILE A 94 2.25 14.74 9.59
C ILE A 94 2.50 13.84 8.39
N PHE A 95 3.75 13.48 8.12
CA PHE A 95 4.11 12.83 6.86
C PHE A 95 3.99 11.30 6.93
N GLN A 96 4.30 10.63 8.06
CA GLN A 96 4.04 9.19 8.18
C GLN A 96 2.54 8.86 8.17
N ARG A 97 1.67 9.75 8.68
CA ARG A 97 0.22 9.56 8.55
C ARG A 97 -0.23 9.65 7.10
N VAL A 98 0.30 10.60 6.34
CA VAL A 98 0.01 10.74 4.90
C VAL A 98 0.44 9.47 4.16
N ASP A 99 1.64 8.94 4.43
CA ASP A 99 2.13 7.71 3.81
C ASP A 99 1.28 6.49 4.18
N ARG A 100 0.88 6.37 5.45
CA ARG A 100 0.03 5.26 5.92
C ARG A 100 -1.37 5.29 5.32
N VAL A 101 -1.98 6.47 5.19
CA VAL A 101 -3.30 6.62 4.55
C VAL A 101 -3.22 6.25 3.06
N LYS A 102 -2.19 6.70 2.35
CA LYS A 102 -1.92 6.32 0.96
C LYS A 102 -1.74 4.80 0.83
N GLN A 103 -1.01 4.16 1.73
CA GLN A 103 -0.80 2.71 1.74
C GLN A 103 -2.10 1.92 1.96
N ILE A 104 -2.93 2.33 2.93
CA ILE A 104 -4.22 1.68 3.19
C ILE A 104 -5.13 1.83 1.97
N ARG A 105 -5.16 3.01 1.34
CA ARG A 105 -5.96 3.25 0.14
C ARG A 105 -5.55 2.36 -1.02
N LEU A 106 -4.24 2.21 -1.24
CA LEU A 106 -3.70 1.32 -2.27
C LEU A 106 -4.04 -0.16 -1.99
N GLN A 107 -3.92 -0.60 -0.73
CA GLN A 107 -4.28 -1.97 -0.34
C GLN A 107 -5.77 -2.25 -0.53
N ASN A 108 -6.65 -1.31 -0.16
CA ASN A 108 -8.09 -1.46 -0.37
C ASN A 108 -8.42 -1.56 -1.87
N LEU A 109 -7.84 -0.68 -2.71
CA LEU A 109 -8.04 -0.74 -4.16
C LEU A 109 -7.52 -2.04 -4.75
N ARG A 110 -6.42 -2.58 -4.24
CA ARG A 110 -5.91 -3.88 -4.68
C ARG A 110 -6.88 -5.02 -4.31
N GLY A 111 -7.41 -5.01 -3.09
CA GLY A 111 -8.43 -5.98 -2.67
C GLY A 111 -9.73 -5.87 -3.48
N GLU A 112 -10.19 -4.65 -3.74
CA GLU A 112 -11.36 -4.39 -4.60
C GLU A 112 -11.13 -4.86 -6.04
N PHE A 113 -9.91 -4.73 -6.57
CA PHE A 113 -9.55 -5.22 -7.90
C PHE A 113 -9.45 -6.75 -7.95
N GLU A 114 -8.84 -7.37 -6.95
CA GLU A 114 -8.75 -8.84 -6.83
C GLU A 114 -10.14 -9.49 -6.68
N ALA A 115 -11.08 -8.81 -6.02
CA ALA A 115 -12.48 -9.24 -5.91
C ALA A 115 -13.34 -8.87 -7.14
N LEU A 116 -12.80 -8.12 -8.11
CA LEU A 116 -13.56 -7.59 -9.24
C LEU A 116 -13.89 -8.69 -10.23
N HIS A 117 -15.19 -8.98 -10.35
CA HIS A 117 -15.73 -9.84 -11.39
C HIS A 117 -16.97 -9.19 -12.00
N MET A 118 -17.33 -9.65 -13.21
CA MET A 118 -18.58 -9.26 -13.85
C MET A 118 -19.73 -9.89 -13.08
N LYS A 119 -20.71 -9.07 -12.68
CA LYS A 119 -21.86 -9.55 -11.91
C LYS A 119 -22.86 -10.25 -12.82
N GLU A 120 -23.70 -11.10 -12.25
CA GLU A 120 -24.80 -11.73 -12.98
C GLU A 120 -25.77 -10.66 -13.50
N GLY A 121 -26.04 -10.68 -14.81
CA GLY A 121 -26.88 -9.68 -15.48
C GLY A 121 -26.24 -8.31 -15.75
N GLU A 122 -24.95 -8.14 -15.44
CA GLU A 122 -24.23 -6.91 -15.78
C GLU A 122 -23.84 -6.86 -17.26
N VAL A 123 -24.05 -5.72 -17.90
CA VAL A 123 -23.64 -5.48 -19.28
C VAL A 123 -22.13 -5.21 -19.34
N VAL A 124 -21.47 -5.71 -20.37
CA VAL A 124 -20.00 -5.58 -20.54
C VAL A 124 -19.52 -4.12 -20.45
N SER A 125 -20.29 -3.16 -20.96
CA SER A 125 -19.96 -1.72 -20.87
C SER A 125 -19.87 -1.21 -19.43
N ASP A 126 -20.73 -1.71 -18.56
CA ASP A 126 -20.83 -1.29 -17.16
C ASP A 126 -19.69 -1.91 -16.36
N TYR A 127 -19.39 -3.19 -16.62
CA TYR A 127 -18.21 -3.86 -16.08
C TYR A 127 -16.92 -3.15 -16.48
N PHE A 128 -16.77 -2.83 -17.77
CA PHE A 128 -15.62 -2.11 -18.30
C PHE A 128 -15.47 -0.73 -17.66
N SER A 129 -16.59 -0.02 -17.45
CA SER A 129 -16.59 1.27 -16.77
C SER A 129 -16.10 1.16 -15.31
N ARG A 130 -16.54 0.11 -14.58
CA ARG A 130 -16.05 -0.15 -13.21
C ARG A 130 -14.57 -0.50 -13.18
N LEU A 131 -14.13 -1.37 -14.10
CA LEU A 131 -12.72 -1.75 -14.25
C LEU A 131 -11.84 -0.51 -14.53
N LEU A 132 -12.30 0.38 -15.40
CA LEU A 132 -11.59 1.61 -15.75
C LEU A 132 -11.45 2.55 -14.54
N VAL A 133 -12.51 2.74 -13.75
CA VAL A 133 -12.46 3.54 -12.52
C VAL A 133 -11.47 2.95 -11.52
N MET A 134 -11.50 1.63 -11.32
CA MET A 134 -10.58 0.90 -10.44
C MET A 134 -9.13 1.06 -10.87
N MET A 135 -8.84 0.87 -12.15
CA MET A 135 -7.50 0.98 -12.72
C MET A 135 -6.97 2.42 -12.63
N ASN A 136 -7.81 3.42 -12.88
CA ASN A 136 -7.44 4.83 -12.73
C ASN A 136 -7.12 5.18 -11.27
N GLY A 137 -7.85 4.59 -10.32
CA GLY A 137 -7.57 4.70 -8.89
C GLY A 137 -6.22 4.08 -8.52
N LEU A 138 -5.97 2.85 -8.93
CA LEU A 138 -4.70 2.15 -8.71
C LEU A 138 -3.53 2.91 -9.31
N LYS A 139 -3.64 3.35 -10.57
CA LYS A 139 -2.62 4.11 -11.27
C LYS A 139 -2.30 5.42 -10.55
N ARG A 140 -3.30 6.20 -10.13
CA ARG A 140 -3.09 7.45 -9.40
C ARG A 140 -2.35 7.24 -8.06
N ASN A 141 -2.78 6.25 -7.27
CA ASN A 141 -2.19 5.96 -5.96
C ASN A 141 -0.79 5.33 -6.09
N ALA A 142 -0.54 4.57 -7.16
CA ALA A 142 0.79 4.03 -7.47
C ALA A 142 1.76 5.14 -7.87
N ILE A 143 1.35 6.08 -8.73
CA ILE A 143 2.16 7.25 -9.14
C ILE A 143 2.51 8.15 -7.95
N GLU A 144 1.57 8.37 -7.05
CA GLU A 144 1.82 9.14 -5.83
C GLU A 144 2.85 8.47 -4.89
N LYS A 145 3.08 7.16 -5.05
CA LYS A 145 4.00 6.37 -4.21
C LYS A 145 5.34 6.09 -4.89
N SER A 146 5.34 5.82 -6.20
CA SER A 146 6.54 5.66 -7.01
C SER A 146 6.51 6.67 -8.15
N LYS A 147 7.49 7.58 -8.18
CA LYS A 147 7.76 8.35 -9.40
C LYS A 147 8.15 7.46 -10.60
N ASP A 148 8.30 6.15 -10.38
CA ASP A 148 8.52 5.14 -11.41
C ASP A 148 7.21 4.49 -11.83
N LEU A 149 6.95 4.58 -13.13
CA LEU A 149 5.69 4.23 -13.79
C LEU A 149 5.95 3.46 -15.09
N GLU A 150 7.10 2.81 -15.24
CA GLU A 150 7.50 2.27 -16.55
C GLU A 150 7.03 0.85 -16.88
N THR A 151 6.38 0.09 -16.02
CA THR A 151 6.29 -1.37 -16.29
C THR A 151 4.92 -2.02 -16.17
N LEU A 152 3.82 -1.31 -16.46
CA LEU A 152 2.58 -2.00 -16.84
C LEU A 152 1.70 -1.09 -17.70
N THR A 153 1.83 -1.30 -19.01
CA THR A 153 1.04 -0.64 -20.03
C THR A 153 -0.38 -1.21 -20.07
N ILE A 154 -1.33 -0.41 -20.57
CA ILE A 154 -2.72 -0.87 -20.79
C ILE A 154 -2.74 -2.08 -21.73
N GLU A 155 -1.75 -2.20 -22.62
CA GLU A 155 -1.58 -3.29 -23.58
C GLU A 155 -1.21 -4.62 -22.90
N GLU A 156 -0.30 -4.60 -21.93
CA GLU A 156 0.07 -5.80 -21.16
C GLU A 156 -1.08 -6.30 -20.29
N LEU A 157 -1.89 -5.38 -19.77
CA LEU A 157 -3.09 -5.70 -19.00
C LEU A 157 -4.21 -6.26 -19.89
N MET A 158 -4.41 -5.65 -21.06
CA MET A 158 -5.35 -6.13 -22.07
C MET A 158 -4.97 -7.54 -22.53
N GLY A 159 -3.69 -7.78 -22.79
CA GLY A 159 -3.17 -9.11 -23.12
C GLY A 159 -3.39 -10.13 -22.01
N SER A 160 -3.14 -9.76 -20.76
CA SER A 160 -3.37 -10.65 -19.60
C SER A 160 -4.86 -10.97 -19.40
N LEU A 161 -5.75 -9.99 -19.58
CA LEU A 161 -7.20 -10.18 -19.52
C LEU A 161 -7.70 -11.10 -20.64
N GLN A 162 -7.18 -10.91 -21.87
CA GLN A 162 -7.54 -11.72 -23.03
C GLN A 162 -7.12 -13.19 -22.85
N VAL A 163 -5.94 -13.42 -22.27
CA VAL A 163 -5.46 -14.78 -21.92
C VAL A 163 -6.36 -15.41 -20.86
N HIS A 164 -6.80 -14.66 -19.85
CA HIS A 164 -7.71 -15.15 -18.81
C HIS A 164 -9.11 -15.47 -19.35
N GLU A 165 -9.67 -14.60 -20.21
CA GLU A 165 -10.96 -14.81 -20.88
C GLU A 165 -10.94 -16.07 -21.78
N GLN A 166 -9.87 -16.27 -22.54
CA GLN A 166 -9.68 -17.48 -23.34
C GLN A 166 -9.55 -18.75 -22.49
N GLY A 167 -8.91 -18.64 -21.30
CA GLY A 167 -8.84 -19.74 -20.33
C GLY A 167 -10.22 -20.11 -19.78
N MET A 168 -11.03 -19.11 -19.44
CA MET A 168 -12.41 -19.29 -18.97
C MET A 168 -13.31 -19.95 -20.02
N GLN A 169 -13.19 -19.56 -21.30
CA GLN A 169 -13.97 -20.14 -22.39
C GLN A 169 -13.58 -21.60 -22.70
N LYS A 170 -12.28 -21.93 -22.62
CA LYS A 170 -11.80 -23.30 -22.77
C LYS A 170 -12.23 -24.20 -21.61
N ASN A 171 -12.17 -23.69 -20.38
CA ASN A 171 -12.61 -24.43 -19.19
C ASN A 171 -14.11 -24.67 -19.20
N ALA A 172 -14.92 -23.66 -19.55
CA ALA A 172 -16.37 -23.85 -19.72
C ALA A 172 -16.70 -24.92 -20.78
N SER A 173 -15.98 -24.93 -21.90
CA SER A 173 -16.13 -25.94 -22.94
C SER A 173 -15.71 -27.34 -22.47
N SER A 174 -14.63 -27.44 -21.68
CA SER A 174 -14.15 -28.69 -21.09
C SER A 174 -15.15 -29.27 -20.09
N THR A 175 -15.71 -28.43 -19.21
CA THR A 175 -16.72 -28.85 -18.23
C THR A 175 -18.01 -29.32 -18.91
N ILE A 176 -18.43 -28.67 -20.00
CA ILE A 176 -19.57 -29.12 -20.81
C ILE A 176 -19.31 -30.50 -21.43
N LEU A 177 -18.08 -30.75 -21.92
CA LEU A 177 -17.71 -32.04 -22.50
C LEU A 177 -17.64 -33.15 -21.44
N GLU A 178 -17.11 -32.88 -20.23
CA GLU A 178 -17.10 -33.84 -19.11
C GLU A 178 -18.52 -34.21 -18.67
N GLN A 179 -19.40 -33.23 -18.49
CA GLN A 179 -20.80 -33.48 -18.13
C GLN A 179 -21.53 -34.30 -19.21
N ALA A 180 -21.26 -34.04 -20.49
CA ALA A 180 -21.82 -34.82 -21.60
C ALA A 180 -21.31 -36.28 -21.59
N LEU A 181 -20.03 -36.51 -21.27
CA LEU A 181 -19.43 -37.84 -21.14
C LEU A 181 -20.01 -38.62 -19.95
N GLU A 182 -20.15 -37.99 -18.79
CA GLU A 182 -20.75 -38.60 -17.59
C GLU A 182 -22.23 -38.96 -17.81
N SER A 183 -22.98 -38.11 -18.52
CA SER A 183 -24.36 -38.41 -18.91
C SER A 183 -24.48 -39.62 -19.85
N LYS A 184 -23.46 -39.87 -20.69
CA LYS A 184 -23.41 -41.01 -21.61
C LYS A 184 -23.02 -42.31 -20.89
N LEU A 185 -22.12 -42.24 -19.91
CA LEU A 185 -21.74 -43.39 -19.08
C LEU A 185 -22.90 -43.88 -18.21
N THR A 186 -23.65 -42.96 -17.60
CA THR A 186 -24.82 -43.29 -16.75
C THR A 186 -26.00 -43.89 -17.53
N LEU A 187 -26.14 -43.59 -18.83
CA LEU A 187 -27.14 -44.20 -19.72
C LEU A 187 -26.81 -45.64 -20.14
N ASN A 188 -25.52 -46.03 -20.13
CA ASN A 188 -25.10 -47.35 -20.61
C ASN A 188 -25.22 -48.44 -19.53
N ASP A 189 -25.29 -48.06 -18.25
CA ASP A 189 -25.49 -48.98 -17.12
C ASP A 189 -26.97 -49.41 -16.91
N GLN A 190 -27.92 -48.87 -17.68
CA GLN A 190 -29.36 -49.18 -17.55
C GLN A 190 -29.95 -50.02 -18.69
N CYS A 191 -29.14 -50.55 -19.61
CA CYS A 191 -29.63 -51.48 -20.65
C CYS A 191 -28.91 -52.82 -20.59
N ASN A 192 -29.33 -53.69 -19.67
CA ASN A 192 -29.15 -55.13 -19.83
C ASN A 192 -30.47 -55.87 -19.52
N PRO A 193 -31.40 -56.00 -20.48
CA PRO A 193 -32.56 -56.86 -20.33
C PRO A 193 -32.19 -58.29 -20.78
N GLY A 194 -31.88 -59.15 -19.81
CA GLY A 194 -31.81 -60.60 -20.02
C GLY A 194 -33.21 -61.20 -20.21
N PHE A 195 -33.63 -61.37 -21.47
CA PHE A 195 -34.72 -62.25 -21.91
C PHE A 195 -34.07 -63.45 -22.61
N ASN A 196 -34.52 -64.70 -22.63
CA ASN A 196 -35.68 -65.43 -22.12
C ASN A 196 -35.44 -66.89 -22.58
N HIS A 197 -35.81 -67.93 -21.83
CA HIS A 197 -35.99 -69.28 -22.40
C HIS A 197 -37.30 -69.86 -21.89
N GLY A 198 -38.36 -69.64 -22.67
CA GLY A 198 -39.61 -70.40 -22.60
C GLY A 198 -39.51 -71.60 -23.53
N GLY A 199 -39.71 -72.80 -22.98
CA GLY A 199 -39.87 -74.04 -23.75
C GLY A 199 -41.21 -74.68 -23.41
N ALA A 200 -42.24 -74.37 -24.19
CA ALA A 200 -43.51 -75.09 -24.20
C ALA A 200 -43.65 -75.80 -25.56
N ARG A 201 -43.85 -77.11 -25.54
CA ARG A 201 -44.33 -77.90 -26.69
C ARG A 201 -45.32 -78.94 -26.20
N GLY A 202 -46.55 -78.87 -26.73
CA GLY A 202 -47.62 -79.84 -26.49
C GLY A 202 -47.74 -80.89 -27.61
N ARG A 203 -48.23 -82.06 -27.18
CA ARG A 203 -49.04 -83.13 -27.83
C ARG A 203 -48.79 -83.55 -29.29
N GLY A 204 -48.54 -84.86 -29.41
CA GLY A 204 -48.88 -85.77 -30.51
C GLY A 204 -48.93 -87.17 -29.93
#